data_AF-A0A4Q3WS68-F1
#
_entry.id   AF-A0A4Q3WS68-F1
#
_cell.length_a   1.000
_cell.length_b   1.000
_cell.length_c   1.000
_cell.angle_alpha   90.00
_cell.angle_beta   90.00
_cell.angle_gamma   90.00
#
_symmetry.space_group_name_H-M   'P 1'
#
loop_
_entity.id
_entity.type
_entity.pdbx_description
1 polymer ?
#
loop_
_entity_poly.entity_id
_entity_poly.type
_entity_poly.pdbx_seq_one_letter_code
_entity_poly.pdbx_strand_id
1 'polypeptide(L)'
;MAIYNPLNNAQVYTSLVSRSLDLAAGTRTSVQAYDAWGINLAKLQRLGKCYREGWLHNVLTRITPLTTREMDDYLMMADLFISNKSDAQYLCSVLSRSLSAFATVAGFTATAKVVPIQLTNHVALYTQIASSLEERFAFKAPAPFASTTINREMQAQIPFIRNFINQHFKAA
;
A
#
# COMPACT_ATOMS: atom_id res chain seq x y z
N MET A 1 18.80 -44.02 -21.92
CA MET A 1 19.26 -42.62 -21.98
C MET A 1 18.11 -41.74 -21.50
N ALA A 2 18.22 -41.16 -20.30
CA ALA A 2 17.23 -40.20 -19.82
C ALA A 2 17.44 -38.88 -20.58
N ILE A 3 16.40 -38.44 -21.30
CA ILE A 3 16.40 -37.17 -22.02
C ILE A 3 16.41 -36.07 -20.95
N TYR A 4 17.55 -35.39 -20.81
CA TYR A 4 17.71 -34.24 -19.93
C TYR A 4 16.81 -33.12 -20.49
N ASN A 5 15.71 -32.80 -19.81
CA ASN A 5 14.76 -31.79 -20.27
C ASN A 5 14.99 -30.47 -19.50
N PRO A 6 15.79 -29.53 -20.03
CA PRO A 6 16.19 -28.30 -19.33
C PRO A 6 14.99 -27.38 -19.00
N LEU A 7 13.87 -27.53 -19.69
CA LEU A 7 12.63 -26.79 -19.43
C LEU A 7 12.02 -27.15 -18.06
N ASN A 8 12.20 -28.40 -17.60
CA ASN A 8 11.65 -28.86 -16.34
C ASN A 8 12.41 -28.28 -15.14
N ASN A 9 13.73 -28.09 -15.28
CA ASN A 9 14.56 -27.48 -14.24
C ASN A 9 14.22 -26.00 -14.03
N ALA A 10 14.07 -25.22 -15.11
CA ALA A 10 13.75 -23.79 -15.01
C ALA A 10 12.42 -23.53 -14.28
N GLN A 11 11.39 -24.34 -14.54
CA GLN A 11 10.11 -24.23 -13.83
C GLN A 11 10.22 -24.62 -12.35
N VAL A 12 10.99 -25.67 -12.03
CA VAL A 12 11.23 -26.09 -10.64
C VAL A 12 12.02 -25.03 -9.86
N TYR A 13 13.06 -24.44 -10.45
CA TYR A 13 13.84 -23.36 -9.81
C TYR A 13 12.99 -22.13 -9.52
N THR A 14 12.17 -21.68 -10.47
CA THR A 14 11.25 -20.55 -10.27
C THR A 14 10.23 -20.84 -9.16
N SER A 15 9.75 -22.08 -9.06
CA SER A 15 8.83 -22.50 -8.00
C SER A 15 9.46 -22.50 -6.61
N LEU A 16 10.74 -22.89 -6.50
CA LEU A 16 11.47 -22.96 -5.23
C LEU A 16 11.86 -21.57 -4.72
N VAL A 17 12.29 -20.68 -5.62
CA VAL A 17 12.59 -19.28 -5.28
C VAL A 17 11.32 -18.59 -4.79
N SER A 18 10.22 -18.70 -5.55
CA SER A 18 8.92 -18.15 -5.15
C SER A 18 8.49 -18.63 -3.75
N ARG A 19 8.59 -19.93 -3.49
CA ARG A 19 8.20 -20.51 -2.19
C ARG A 19 9.11 -20.08 -1.04
N SER A 20 10.40 -19.87 -1.31
CA SER A 20 11.37 -19.39 -0.32
C SER A 20 11.11 -17.93 0.05
N LEU A 21 10.78 -17.08 -0.93
CA LEU A 21 10.39 -15.70 -0.69
C LEU A 21 9.06 -15.63 0.08
N ASP A 22 8.08 -16.47 -0.27
CA ASP A 22 6.81 -16.55 0.45
C ASP A 22 7.00 -16.93 1.92
N LEU A 23 7.88 -17.90 2.20
CA LEU A 23 8.22 -18.33 3.55
C LEU A 23 8.92 -17.22 4.34
N ALA A 24 9.87 -16.51 3.72
CA ALA A 24 10.58 -15.42 4.35
C ALA A 24 9.64 -14.23 4.64
N ALA A 25 8.86 -13.83 3.65
CA ALA A 25 7.91 -12.76 3.81
C ALA A 25 6.79 -13.14 4.78
N GLY A 26 6.40 -14.41 4.85
CA GLY A 26 5.22 -14.93 5.56
C GLY A 26 3.89 -14.58 4.87
N THR A 27 3.95 -14.31 3.56
CA THR A 27 2.81 -13.98 2.69
C THR A 27 3.24 -14.22 1.24
N ARG A 28 2.28 -14.33 0.31
CA ARG A 28 2.58 -14.43 -1.12
C ARG A 28 3.35 -13.20 -1.60
N THR A 29 4.44 -13.44 -2.33
CA THR A 29 5.41 -12.44 -2.77
C THR A 29 5.65 -12.54 -4.27
N SER A 30 5.64 -11.39 -4.94
CA SER A 30 6.02 -11.28 -6.35
C SER A 30 7.55 -11.39 -6.51
N VAL A 31 8.02 -12.50 -7.11
CA VAL A 31 9.45 -12.69 -7.43
C VAL A 31 9.97 -11.56 -8.32
N GLN A 32 9.18 -11.18 -9.34
CA GLN A 32 9.54 -10.10 -10.25
C GLN A 32 9.71 -8.76 -9.52
N ALA A 33 8.83 -8.45 -8.56
CA ALA A 33 8.94 -7.22 -7.79
C ALA A 33 10.13 -7.28 -6.83
N TYR A 34 10.38 -8.44 -6.20
CA TYR A 34 11.55 -8.63 -5.34
C TYR A 34 12.85 -8.38 -6.09
N ASP A 35 12.97 -8.93 -7.30
CA ASP A 35 14.14 -8.74 -8.16
C ASP A 35 14.25 -7.29 -8.66
N ALA A 36 13.14 -6.67 -9.07
CA ALA A 36 13.12 -5.29 -9.55
C ALA A 36 13.52 -4.27 -8.47
N TRP A 37 13.07 -4.48 -7.22
CA TRP A 37 13.42 -3.62 -6.10
C TRP A 37 14.82 -3.91 -5.54
N GLY A 38 15.44 -5.04 -5.88
CA GLY A 38 16.80 -5.40 -5.45
C GLY A 38 16.97 -5.47 -3.92
N ILE A 39 15.90 -5.82 -3.19
CA ILE A 39 15.91 -5.83 -1.73
C ILE A 39 16.51 -7.13 -1.18
N ASN A 40 17.07 -7.05 0.03
CA ASN A 40 17.57 -8.23 0.72
C ASN A 40 16.46 -8.97 1.52
N LEU A 41 16.77 -10.19 1.95
CA LEU A 41 15.83 -11.04 2.68
C LEU A 41 15.33 -10.42 4.01
N ALA A 42 16.21 -9.69 4.72
CA ALA A 42 15.86 -9.05 5.99
C ALA A 42 14.83 -7.91 5.78
N LYS A 43 14.99 -7.13 4.71
CA LYS A 43 14.02 -6.10 4.30
C LYS A 43 12.69 -6.76 3.92
N LEU A 44 12.71 -7.83 3.14
CA LEU A 44 11.51 -8.58 2.77
C LEU A 44 10.75 -9.12 3.98
N GLN A 45 11.45 -9.71 4.96
CA GLN A 45 10.87 -10.18 6.21
C GLN A 45 10.18 -9.05 6.99
N ARG A 46 10.85 -7.89 7.12
CA ARG A 46 10.27 -6.71 7.79
C ARG A 46 9.02 -6.22 7.06
N LEU A 47 9.10 -6.04 5.73
CA LEU A 47 7.96 -5.58 4.92
C LEU A 47 6.79 -6.57 5.00
N GLY A 48 7.05 -7.87 4.96
CA GLY A 48 6.01 -8.89 5.10
C GLY A 48 5.34 -8.86 6.47
N LYS A 49 6.10 -8.61 7.55
CA LYS A 49 5.54 -8.39 8.89
C LYS A 49 4.65 -7.15 8.93
N CYS A 50 5.15 -6.00 8.46
CA CYS A 50 4.37 -4.75 8.38
C CYS A 50 3.08 -4.92 7.57
N TYR A 51 3.16 -5.62 6.44
CA TYR A 51 2.00 -5.92 5.59
C TYR A 51 0.93 -6.71 6.34
N ARG A 52 1.31 -7.80 7.03
CA ARG A 52 0.38 -8.60 7.85
C ARG A 52 -0.21 -7.84 9.03
N GLU A 53 0.53 -6.90 9.61
CA GLU A 53 0.03 -5.98 10.64
C GLU A 53 -0.89 -4.88 10.07
N GLY A 54 -1.19 -4.92 8.77
CA GLY A 54 -2.13 -4.03 8.10
C GLY A 54 -1.57 -2.64 7.81
N TRP A 55 -0.24 -2.47 7.76
CA TRP A 55 0.37 -1.16 7.54
C TRP A 55 -0.03 -0.55 6.20
N LEU A 56 0.01 -1.32 5.11
CA LEU A 56 -0.37 -0.85 3.78
C LEU A 56 -1.84 -0.42 3.71
N HIS A 57 -2.73 -1.20 4.32
CA HIS A 57 -4.18 -0.94 4.31
C HIS A 57 -4.59 0.25 5.19
N ASN A 58 -3.78 0.59 6.20
CA ASN A 58 -4.05 1.67 7.16
C ASN A 58 -3.11 2.87 6.99
N VAL A 59 -2.28 2.91 5.94
CA VAL A 59 -1.26 3.97 5.79
C VAL A 59 -1.87 5.37 5.79
N LEU A 60 -3.05 5.53 5.17
CA LEU A 60 -3.74 6.82 5.10
C LEU A 60 -4.68 7.09 6.27
N THR A 61 -4.82 6.16 7.22
CA THR A 61 -5.46 6.42 8.51
C THR A 61 -4.45 6.61 9.65
N ARG A 62 -3.23 6.08 9.48
CA ARG A 62 -2.06 6.28 10.34
C ARG A 62 -1.14 7.40 9.85
N ILE A 63 -1.73 8.42 9.23
CA ILE A 63 -1.04 9.62 8.77
C ILE A 63 -0.25 10.18 9.95
N THR A 64 1.06 9.96 9.92
CA THR A 64 2.04 10.33 10.92
C THR A 64 3.25 10.89 10.18
N PRO A 65 4.19 11.63 10.80
CA PRO A 65 5.43 12.02 10.13
C PRO A 65 6.27 10.83 9.64
N LEU A 66 5.87 9.60 9.97
CA LEU A 66 6.46 8.34 9.49
C LEU A 66 5.96 7.95 8.08
N THR A 67 4.72 8.28 7.68
CA THR A 67 4.20 7.94 6.34
C THR A 67 4.95 8.65 5.22
N THR A 68 5.57 9.80 5.51
CA THR A 68 6.44 10.53 4.58
C THR A 68 7.89 10.05 4.58
N ARG A 69 8.35 9.38 5.66
CA ARG A 69 9.73 8.88 5.78
C ARG A 69 9.92 7.49 5.18
N GLU A 70 8.84 6.71 5.07
CA GLU A 70 8.87 5.33 4.58
C GLU A 70 8.00 5.13 3.32
N MET A 71 7.83 6.16 2.48
CA MET A 71 7.02 6.06 1.23
C MET A 71 7.43 4.87 0.36
N ASP A 72 8.74 4.66 0.19
CA ASP A 72 9.29 3.55 -0.59
C ASP A 72 8.87 2.19 -0.03
N ASP A 73 8.74 2.05 1.29
CA ASP A 73 8.31 0.79 1.90
C ASP A 73 6.87 0.47 1.55
N TYR A 74 5.99 1.47 1.47
CA TYR A 74 4.61 1.27 1.06
C TYR A 74 4.47 0.93 -0.41
N LEU A 75 5.29 1.55 -1.28
CA LEU A 75 5.37 1.20 -2.70
C LEU A 75 5.88 -0.23 -2.89
N MET A 76 6.96 -0.59 -2.21
CA MET A 76 7.49 -1.96 -2.20
C MET A 76 6.44 -2.95 -1.71
N MET A 77 5.73 -2.66 -0.61
CA MET A 77 4.67 -3.55 -0.10
C MET A 77 3.55 -3.74 -1.13
N ALA A 78 3.13 -2.68 -1.82
CA ALA A 78 2.10 -2.76 -2.86
C ALA A 78 2.55 -3.67 -4.02
N ASP A 79 3.78 -3.49 -4.51
CA ASP A 79 4.30 -4.29 -5.62
C ASP A 79 4.59 -5.74 -5.23
N LEU A 80 5.13 -5.95 -4.03
CA LEU A 80 5.52 -7.28 -3.54
C LEU A 80 4.30 -8.14 -3.22
N PHE A 81 3.28 -7.59 -2.56
CA PHE A 81 2.26 -8.40 -1.89
C PHE A 81 0.87 -8.33 -2.53
N ILE A 82 0.57 -7.33 -3.37
CA ILE A 82 -0.68 -7.30 -4.13
C ILE A 82 -0.52 -8.18 -5.37
N SER A 83 -1.22 -9.31 -5.38
CA SER A 83 -1.02 -10.34 -6.40
C SER A 83 -2.16 -10.44 -7.42
N ASN A 84 -3.28 -9.74 -7.20
CA ASN A 84 -4.44 -9.83 -8.09
C ASN A 84 -5.21 -8.50 -8.17
N LYS A 85 -6.02 -8.40 -9.22
CA LYS A 85 -6.83 -7.21 -9.53
C LYS A 85 -7.86 -6.88 -8.44
N SER A 86 -8.45 -7.88 -7.80
CA SER A 86 -9.47 -7.66 -6.76
C SER A 86 -8.86 -6.98 -5.54
N ASP A 87 -7.71 -7.46 -5.07
CA ASP A 87 -7.00 -6.89 -3.94
C ASP A 87 -6.48 -5.49 -4.26
N ALA A 88 -5.99 -5.28 -5.49
CA ALA A 88 -5.58 -3.95 -5.95
C ALA A 88 -6.73 -2.94 -5.96
N GLN A 89 -7.90 -3.32 -6.50
CA GLN A 89 -9.09 -2.49 -6.49
C GLN A 89 -9.58 -2.19 -5.07
N TYR A 90 -9.57 -3.20 -4.20
CA TYR A 90 -9.92 -3.04 -2.80
C TYR A 90 -8.98 -2.06 -2.10
N LEU A 91 -7.65 -2.24 -2.23
CA LEU A 91 -6.65 -1.37 -1.65
C LEU A 91 -6.84 0.08 -2.10
N CYS A 92 -6.94 0.34 -3.40
CA CYS A 92 -7.15 1.70 -3.91
C CYS A 92 -8.46 2.33 -3.37
N SER A 93 -9.53 1.53 -3.22
CA SER A 93 -10.77 2.00 -2.61
C SER A 93 -10.62 2.36 -1.14
N VAL A 94 -9.93 1.53 -0.35
CA VAL A 94 -9.65 1.76 1.07
C VAL A 94 -8.78 3.01 1.26
N LEU A 95 -7.73 3.16 0.46
CA LEU A 95 -6.84 4.31 0.51
C LEU A 95 -7.58 5.62 0.15
N SER A 96 -8.35 5.64 -0.94
CA SER A 96 -9.15 6.81 -1.33
C SER A 96 -10.14 7.22 -0.24
N ARG A 97 -10.84 6.26 0.39
CA ARG A 97 -11.75 6.52 1.52
C ARG A 97 -11.00 7.06 2.75
N SER A 98 -9.83 6.51 3.03
CA SER A 98 -9.01 6.94 4.17
C SER A 98 -8.54 8.39 4.03
N LEU A 99 -8.17 8.82 2.82
CA LEU A 99 -7.87 10.23 2.52
C LEU A 99 -9.07 11.13 2.77
N SER A 100 -10.26 10.75 2.30
CA SER A 100 -11.48 11.51 2.56
C SER A 100 -11.80 11.62 4.04
N ALA A 101 -11.67 10.52 4.79
CA ALA A 101 -11.91 10.52 6.23
C ALA A 101 -10.95 11.46 6.94
N PHE A 102 -9.65 11.38 6.62
CA PHE A 102 -8.67 12.27 7.22
C PHE A 102 -8.96 13.73 6.92
N ALA A 103 -9.21 14.08 5.64
CA ALA A 103 -9.56 15.46 5.25
C ALA A 103 -10.80 15.96 6.02
N THR A 104 -11.83 15.13 6.12
CA THR A 104 -13.06 15.46 6.84
C THR A 104 -12.82 15.68 8.33
N VAL A 105 -12.07 14.79 9.00
CA VAL A 105 -11.77 14.90 10.43
C VAL A 105 -10.87 16.08 10.74
N ALA A 106 -9.97 16.43 9.82
CA ALA A 106 -9.10 17.59 9.91
C ALA A 106 -9.80 18.92 9.63
N GLY A 107 -11.05 18.90 9.15
CA GLY A 107 -11.78 20.11 8.75
C GLY A 107 -11.24 20.72 7.46
N PHE A 108 -10.54 19.95 6.63
CA PHE A 108 -10.06 20.41 5.33
C PHE A 108 -11.10 20.19 4.25
N THR A 109 -11.35 21.23 3.45
CA THR A 109 -12.11 21.11 2.20
C THR A 109 -11.18 20.56 1.11
N ALA A 110 -11.09 19.24 1.01
CA ALA A 110 -10.29 18.55 -0.01
C ALA A 110 -11.16 17.97 -1.13
N THR A 111 -10.75 18.19 -2.38
CA THR A 111 -11.35 17.56 -3.57
C THR A 111 -10.23 17.10 -4.51
N ALA A 112 -10.56 16.34 -5.54
CA ALA A 112 -9.58 15.96 -6.56
C ALA A 112 -8.89 17.17 -7.24
N LYS A 113 -9.50 18.37 -7.21
CA LYS A 113 -8.95 19.61 -7.77
C LYS A 113 -8.27 20.52 -6.74
N VAL A 114 -8.60 20.34 -5.45
CA VAL A 114 -8.12 21.20 -4.36
C VAL A 114 -7.56 20.30 -3.28
N VAL A 115 -6.23 20.20 -3.24
CA VAL A 115 -5.50 19.38 -2.27
C VAL A 115 -4.79 20.32 -1.29
N PRO A 116 -5.16 20.29 0.01
CA PRO A 116 -4.43 21.03 1.05
C PRO A 116 -2.96 20.61 1.09
N ILE A 117 -2.05 21.56 1.33
CA ILE A 117 -0.59 21.31 1.39
C ILE A 117 -0.25 20.20 2.40
N GLN A 118 -1.00 20.13 3.50
CA GLN A 118 -0.84 19.13 4.55
C GLN A 118 -1.13 17.70 4.06
N LEU A 119 -1.88 17.56 2.97
CA LEU A 119 -2.27 16.29 2.36
C LEU A 119 -1.48 15.94 1.11
N THR A 120 -0.63 16.83 0.59
CA THR A 120 0.07 16.64 -0.68
C THR A 120 0.86 15.34 -0.74
N ASN A 121 1.66 15.03 0.29
CA ASN A 121 2.46 13.80 0.31
C ASN A 121 1.59 12.53 0.40
N HIS A 122 0.44 12.61 1.07
CA HIS A 122 -0.49 11.50 1.21
C HIS A 122 -1.22 11.20 -0.11
N VAL A 123 -1.62 12.26 -0.81
CA VAL A 123 -2.18 12.13 -2.16
C VAL A 123 -1.12 11.62 -3.13
N ALA A 124 0.13 12.10 -3.04
CA ALA A 124 1.23 11.61 -3.88
C ALA A 124 1.48 10.10 -3.67
N LEU A 125 1.52 9.63 -2.43
CA LEU A 125 1.64 8.20 -2.13
C LEU A 125 0.49 7.39 -2.72
N TYR A 126 -0.75 7.85 -2.50
CA TYR A 126 -1.93 7.20 -3.08
C TYR A 126 -1.84 7.13 -4.61
N THR A 127 -1.51 8.24 -5.27
CA THR A 127 -1.42 8.31 -6.72
C THR A 127 -0.36 7.36 -7.26
N GLN A 128 0.82 7.28 -6.63
CA GLN A 128 1.87 6.35 -7.06
C GLN A 128 1.45 4.89 -6.90
N ILE A 129 0.89 4.51 -5.75
CA ILE A 129 0.35 3.15 -5.54
C ILE A 129 -0.74 2.84 -6.56
N ALA A 130 -1.70 3.76 -6.74
CA ALA A 130 -2.81 3.59 -7.66
C ALA A 130 -2.32 3.41 -9.09
N SER A 131 -1.43 4.29 -9.58
CA SER A 131 -0.90 4.22 -10.94
C SER A 131 -0.12 2.92 -11.20
N SER A 132 0.74 2.49 -10.27
CA SER A 132 1.45 1.20 -10.41
C SER A 132 0.47 0.03 -10.54
N LEU A 133 -0.57 -0.01 -9.69
CA LEU A 133 -1.55 -1.08 -9.69
C LEU A 133 -2.50 -1.03 -10.89
N GLU A 134 -2.91 0.16 -11.33
CA GLU A 134 -3.73 0.37 -12.53
C GLU A 134 -3.03 -0.19 -13.78
N GLU A 135 -1.74 0.13 -13.94
CA GLU A 135 -0.92 -0.35 -15.04
C GLU A 135 -0.76 -1.87 -14.96
N ARG A 136 -0.40 -2.40 -13.79
CA ARG A 136 -0.16 -3.83 -13.59
C ARG A 136 -1.39 -4.70 -13.79
N PHE A 137 -2.57 -4.24 -13.36
CA PHE A 137 -3.80 -5.05 -13.35
C PHE A 137 -4.87 -4.57 -14.34
N ALA A 138 -4.55 -3.59 -15.18
CA ALA A 138 -5.45 -3.01 -16.18
C ALA A 138 -6.84 -2.67 -15.60
N PHE A 139 -6.85 -1.71 -14.67
CA PHE A 139 -8.09 -1.15 -14.12
C PHE A 139 -7.95 0.36 -13.91
N LYS A 140 -9.07 1.01 -13.54
CA LYS A 140 -9.09 2.41 -13.16
C LYS A 140 -9.42 2.53 -11.68
N ALA A 141 -8.47 3.02 -10.91
CA ALA A 141 -8.60 3.35 -9.50
C ALA A 141 -9.52 4.57 -9.32
N PRO A 142 -10.18 4.69 -8.16
CA PRO A 142 -10.97 5.88 -7.85
C PRO A 142 -10.08 7.13 -7.80
N ALA A 143 -10.65 8.30 -8.09
CA ALA A 143 -9.95 9.54 -7.80
C ALA A 143 -9.67 9.67 -6.28
N PRO A 144 -8.63 10.41 -5.86
CA PRO A 144 -8.50 10.77 -4.45
C PRO A 144 -9.74 11.57 -4.02
N PHE A 145 -10.18 11.38 -2.78
CA PHE A 145 -11.37 12.02 -2.22
C PHE A 145 -12.70 11.66 -2.91
N ALA A 146 -12.76 10.52 -3.63
CA ALA A 146 -13.94 10.14 -4.42
C ALA A 146 -15.16 9.72 -3.59
N SER A 147 -15.00 9.46 -2.29
CA SER A 147 -16.11 9.09 -1.40
C SER A 147 -16.09 9.94 -0.15
N THR A 148 -17.20 10.62 0.14
CA THR A 148 -17.43 11.33 1.42
C THR A 148 -18.10 10.43 2.47
N THR A 149 -18.38 9.18 2.12
CA THR A 149 -19.13 8.25 2.98
C THR A 149 -18.23 7.67 4.06
N ILE A 150 -18.46 8.06 5.31
CA ILE A 150 -17.79 7.48 6.49
C ILE A 150 -18.53 6.19 6.87
N ASN A 151 -17.89 5.03 6.73
CA ASN A 151 -18.45 3.75 7.18
C ASN A 151 -18.12 3.47 8.67
N ARG A 152 -18.67 2.39 9.26
CA ARG A 152 -18.45 2.04 10.68
C ARG A 152 -16.98 1.82 11.03
N GLU A 153 -16.21 1.18 10.15
CA GLU A 153 -14.77 0.95 10.35
C GLU A 153 -14.00 2.28 10.39
N MET A 154 -14.41 3.25 9.57
CA MET A 154 -13.85 4.61 9.55
C MET A 154 -14.24 5.41 10.80
N GLN A 155 -15.47 5.27 11.32
CA GLN A 155 -15.88 5.91 12.58
C GLN A 155 -14.97 5.50 13.75
N ALA A 156 -14.55 4.24 13.81
CA ALA A 156 -13.66 3.74 14.85
C ALA A 156 -12.27 4.39 14.83
N GLN A 157 -11.83 4.92 13.68
CA GLN A 157 -10.51 5.55 13.53
C GLN A 157 -10.53 7.07 13.76
N ILE A 158 -11.70 7.70 13.82
CA ILE A 158 -11.86 9.15 14.05
C ILE A 158 -11.14 9.65 15.31
N PRO A 159 -11.23 8.99 16.48
CA PRO A 159 -10.55 9.46 17.70
C PRO A 159 -9.02 9.50 17.55
N PHE A 160 -8.45 8.49 16.87
CA PHE A 160 -7.01 8.42 16.62
C PHE A 160 -6.56 9.56 15.69
N ILE A 161 -7.27 9.76 14.58
CA ILE A 161 -6.99 10.84 13.61
C ILE A 161 -7.08 12.21 14.30
N ARG A 162 -8.13 12.44 15.11
CA ARG A 162 -8.32 13.70 15.83
C ARG A 162 -7.20 13.96 16.85
N ASN A 163 -6.77 12.95 17.61
CA ASN A 163 -5.67 13.07 18.56
C ASN A 163 -4.35 13.39 17.86
N PHE A 164 -4.06 12.72 16.75
CA PHE A 164 -2.87 12.98 15.95
C PHE A 164 -2.85 14.43 15.44
N ILE A 165 -3.97 14.92 14.90
CA ILE A 165 -4.07 16.29 14.38
C ILE A 165 -3.86 17.32 15.50
N ASN A 166 -4.47 17.09 16.67
CA ASN A 166 -4.30 18.01 17.80
C ASN A 166 -2.85 18.06 18.32
N GLN A 167 -2.09 16.96 18.21
CA GLN A 167 -0.70 16.90 18.67
C GLN A 167 0.31 17.45 17.67
N HIS A 168 0.03 17.35 16.36
CA HIS A 168 1.00 17.66 15.31
C HIS A 168 0.63 18.87 14.44
N PHE A 169 -0.64 19.31 14.47
CA PHE A 169 -1.14 20.42 13.65
C PHE A 169 -1.82 21.55 14.46
N LYS A 170 -1.77 21.52 15.80
CA LYS A 170 -1.96 22.70 16.67
C LYS A 170 -0.66 22.91 17.46
N ALA A 171 -0.04 24.08 17.53
CA ALA A 171 -0.62 25.41 17.66
C ALA A 171 -0.13 26.43 16.61
N ALA A 172 -1.09 27.16 16.04
CA ALA A 172 -1.03 28.60 15.87
C ALA A 172 -2.32 29.18 16.46
#